data_AF-A0A0D0DR62-F1
#
_entry.id   AF-A0A0D0DR62-F1
#
_cell.length_a   1.000
_cell.length_b   1.000
_cell.length_c   1.000
_cell.angle_alpha   90.00
_cell.angle_beta   90.00
_cell.angle_gamma   90.00
#
_symmetry.space_group_name_H-M   'P 1'
#
loop_
_entity.id
_entity.type
_entity.pdbx_description
1 polymer ?
#
loop_
_entity_poly.entity_id
_entity_poly.type
_entity_poly.pdbx_seq_one_letter_code
_entity_poly.pdbx_strand_id
1 'polypeptide(L)'
;MSVDWAWKQADIIAKDPATHGSTFIPVILGSNKMTVSVATGQNNFYLLYLSIGNVHNNVWRAHRDALVLIGFLTMPKTMKEYADMNKFRRFQCQLFHSSLSIILQSLKPGMTTPEVM
;
A
#
# COMPACT_ATOMS: atom_id res chain seq x y z
N MET A 1 2.02 9.10 -10.92
CA MET A 1 3.14 8.17 -11.18
C MET A 1 3.04 7.77 -12.63
N SER A 2 4.02 8.11 -13.48
CA SER A 2 4.01 7.66 -14.88
C SER A 2 4.40 6.18 -14.93
N VAL A 3 3.78 5.41 -15.83
CA VAL A 3 4.15 4.01 -16.11
C VAL A 3 5.65 3.90 -16.47
N ASP A 4 6.25 4.96 -16.99
CA ASP A 4 7.68 5.05 -17.32
C ASP A 4 8.61 4.76 -16.13
N TRP A 5 8.16 5.02 -14.90
CA TRP A 5 8.99 4.75 -13.73
C TRP A 5 9.24 3.24 -13.58
N ALA A 6 8.22 2.41 -13.81
CA ALA A 6 8.36 0.95 -13.68
C ALA A 6 9.33 0.38 -14.72
N TRP A 7 9.26 0.88 -15.97
CA TRP A 7 10.21 0.51 -17.03
C TRP A 7 11.64 0.91 -16.69
N LYS A 8 11.83 2.14 -16.20
CA LYS A 8 13.17 2.61 -15.76
C LYS A 8 13.75 1.75 -14.63
N GLN A 9 12.92 1.26 -13.71
CA GLN A 9 13.40 0.35 -12.66
C GLN A 9 13.77 -1.02 -13.23
N ALA A 10 12.95 -1.57 -14.13
CA ALA A 10 13.25 -2.82 -14.80
C ALA A 10 14.57 -2.75 -15.58
N ASP A 11 14.84 -1.65 -16.29
CA ASP A 11 16.09 -1.42 -17.00
C ASP A 11 17.32 -1.35 -16.07
N ILE A 12 17.14 -0.84 -14.84
CA ILE A 12 18.22 -0.81 -13.84
C ILE A 12 18.48 -2.22 -13.30
N ILE A 13 17.43 -2.97 -12.98
CA ILE A 13 17.52 -4.33 -12.45
C ILE A 13 18.15 -5.26 -13.49
N ALA A 14 17.75 -5.16 -14.75
CA ALA A 14 18.25 -5.99 -15.84
C ALA A 14 19.76 -5.83 -16.14
N LYS A 15 20.45 -4.84 -15.54
CA LYS A 15 21.91 -4.74 -15.63
C LYS A 15 22.63 -5.82 -14.80
N ASP A 16 21.97 -6.37 -13.80
CA ASP A 16 22.53 -7.43 -12.95
C ASP A 16 22.32 -8.81 -13.62
N PRO A 17 23.42 -9.52 -13.97
CA PRO A 17 23.33 -10.84 -14.57
C PRO A 17 22.52 -11.86 -13.76
N ALA A 18 22.47 -11.74 -12.43
CA ALA A 18 21.73 -12.64 -11.56
C ALA A 18 20.21 -12.51 -11.69
N THR A 19 19.73 -11.39 -12.23
CA THR A 19 18.29 -11.10 -12.36
C THR A 19 17.75 -11.37 -13.76
N HIS A 20 18.61 -11.82 -14.70
CA HIS A 20 18.16 -12.15 -16.04
C HIS A 20 17.11 -13.27 -16.02
N GLY A 21 16.01 -13.06 -16.74
CA GLY A 21 14.86 -13.98 -16.76
C GLY A 21 13.83 -13.72 -15.66
N SER A 22 14.14 -12.87 -14.67
CA SER A 22 13.17 -12.44 -13.66
C SER A 22 12.22 -11.36 -14.20
N THR A 23 11.03 -11.25 -13.59
CA THR A 23 10.03 -10.21 -13.93
C THR A 23 9.92 -9.20 -12.81
N PHE A 24 10.04 -7.91 -13.13
CA PHE A 24 9.80 -6.84 -12.16
C PHE A 24 8.29 -6.68 -11.89
N ILE A 25 7.88 -6.88 -10.62
CA ILE A 25 6.48 -6.78 -10.19
C ILE A 25 6.34 -5.66 -9.16
N PRO A 26 5.92 -4.45 -9.56
CA PRO A 26 5.67 -3.38 -8.62
C PRO A 26 4.42 -3.66 -7.77
N VAL A 27 4.55 -3.47 -6.46
CA VAL A 27 3.44 -3.55 -5.50
C VAL A 27 2.90 -2.15 -5.24
N ILE A 28 1.60 -1.95 -5.47
CA ILE A 28 0.92 -0.66 -5.33
C ILE A 28 -0.09 -0.75 -4.18
N LEU A 29 -0.03 0.23 -3.27
CA LEU A 29 -0.97 0.35 -2.16
C LEU A 29 -1.88 1.57 -2.37
N GLY A 30 -3.17 1.37 -2.15
CA GLY A 30 -4.17 2.44 -2.14
C GLY A 30 -4.91 2.44 -0.81
N SER A 31 -4.99 3.58 -0.13
CA SER A 31 -5.80 3.70 1.08
C SER A 31 -7.00 4.60 0.86
N ASN A 32 -8.18 4.18 1.30
CA ASN A 32 -9.40 5.00 1.26
C ASN A 32 -10.07 5.07 2.63
N LYS A 33 -10.58 6.24 3.00
CA LYS A 33 -11.36 6.41 4.23
C LYS A 33 -12.77 5.84 4.02
N MET A 34 -13.18 4.89 4.86
CA MET A 34 -14.51 4.29 4.78
C MET A 34 -15.14 4.13 6.17
N THR A 35 -16.45 4.33 6.25
CA THR A 35 -17.27 3.99 7.42
C THR A 35 -17.73 2.55 7.29
N VAL A 36 -17.27 1.68 8.20
CA VAL A 36 -17.51 0.22 8.13
C VAL A 36 -18.77 -0.17 8.94
N SER A 37 -19.15 0.60 9.95
CA SER A 37 -20.43 0.42 10.65
C SER A 37 -21.03 1.73 11.14
N VAL A 38 -22.35 1.84 11.03
CA VAL A 38 -23.14 3.01 11.47
C VAL A 38 -23.87 2.73 12.78
N ALA A 39 -24.37 1.50 12.97
CA ALA A 39 -25.26 1.14 14.07
C ALA A 39 -24.59 1.07 15.47
N THR A 40 -23.29 0.76 15.53
CA THR A 40 -22.57 0.50 16.80
C THR A 40 -21.53 1.57 17.14
N GLY A 41 -21.76 2.80 16.69
CA GLY A 41 -20.92 3.96 17.00
C GLY A 41 -19.90 4.34 15.92
N GLN A 42 -20.36 4.66 14.70
CA GLN A 42 -19.57 5.27 13.60
C GLN A 42 -18.09 4.85 13.59
N ASN A 43 -17.80 3.59 13.29
CA ASN A 43 -16.41 3.12 13.19
C ASN A 43 -15.88 3.40 11.78
N ASN A 44 -15.00 4.39 11.71
CA ASN A 44 -14.29 4.78 10.50
C ASN A 44 -12.92 4.08 10.49
N PHE A 45 -12.58 3.50 9.35
CA PHE A 45 -11.29 2.87 9.09
C PHE A 45 -10.70 3.40 7.79
N TYR A 46 -9.38 3.30 7.64
CA TYR A 46 -8.77 3.36 6.33
C TYR A 46 -8.69 1.95 5.77
N LEU A 47 -9.40 1.70 4.67
CA LEU A 47 -9.22 0.49 3.89
C LEU A 47 -7.88 0.53 3.19
N LEU A 48 -7.14 -0.56 3.24
CA LEU A 48 -5.88 -0.72 2.54
C LEU A 48 -6.04 -1.74 1.42
N TYR A 49 -5.93 -1.27 0.19
CA TYR A 49 -5.95 -2.07 -1.03
C TYR A 49 -4.53 -2.31 -1.53
N LEU A 50 -4.32 -3.49 -2.08
CA LEU A 50 -3.09 -3.93 -2.73
C LEU A 50 -3.40 -4.24 -4.20
N SER A 51 -2.52 -3.80 -5.10
CA SER A 51 -2.52 -4.16 -6.52
C SER A 51 -1.12 -4.50 -6.97
N ILE A 52 -1.04 -5.36 -7.99
CA ILE A 52 0.15 -5.50 -8.81
C ILE A 52 0.12 -4.42 -9.90
N GLY A 53 1.23 -3.74 -10.13
CA GLY A 53 1.32 -2.68 -11.14
C GLY A 53 1.58 -3.18 -12.55
N ASN A 54 2.01 -4.43 -12.74
CA ASN A 54 2.20 -5.06 -14.05
C ASN A 54 0.91 -5.76 -14.57
N VAL A 55 -0.25 -5.18 -14.30
CA VAL A 55 -1.54 -5.70 -14.78
C VAL A 55 -1.96 -4.91 -16.01
N HIS A 56 -2.49 -5.59 -17.03
CA HIS A 56 -2.89 -4.94 -18.27
C HIS A 56 -4.00 -3.90 -18.01
N ASN A 57 -3.96 -2.77 -18.72
CA ASN A 57 -4.85 -1.63 -18.48
C ASN A 57 -6.35 -2.00 -18.55
N ASN A 58 -6.75 -2.95 -19.40
CA ASN A 58 -8.14 -3.39 -19.48
C ASN A 58 -8.61 -4.09 -18.19
N VAL A 59 -7.72 -4.80 -17.49
CA VAL A 59 -8.00 -5.47 -16.21
C VAL A 59 -8.05 -4.44 -15.08
N TRP A 60 -7.14 -3.45 -15.11
CA TRP A 60 -7.15 -2.30 -14.20
C TRP A 60 -8.47 -1.50 -14.29
N ARG A 61 -8.87 -1.12 -15.50
CA ARG A 61 -10.09 -0.31 -15.71
C ARG A 61 -11.37 -1.08 -15.39
N ALA A 62 -11.37 -2.39 -15.59
CA ALA A 62 -12.52 -3.24 -15.30
C ALA A 62 -12.57 -3.73 -13.85
N HIS A 63 -11.60 -3.37 -13.00
CA HIS A 63 -11.47 -3.86 -11.62
C HIS A 63 -11.59 -5.40 -11.51
N ARG A 64 -11.08 -6.13 -12.50
CA ARG A 64 -11.16 -7.60 -12.61
C ARG A 64 -10.03 -8.26 -11.82
N ASP A 65 -10.22 -8.45 -10.51
CA ASP A 65 -9.25 -9.11 -9.60
C ASP A 65 -7.87 -8.45 -9.49
N ALA A 66 -7.70 -7.24 -10.04
CA ALA A 66 -6.44 -6.48 -9.95
C ALA A 66 -6.20 -5.88 -8.55
N LEU A 67 -7.25 -5.74 -7.74
CA LEU A 67 -7.22 -5.10 -6.43
C LEU A 67 -7.75 -6.05 -5.37
N VAL A 68 -7.01 -6.18 -4.27
CA VAL A 68 -7.43 -6.95 -3.09
C VAL A 68 -7.39 -6.06 -1.85
N LEU A 69 -8.40 -6.17 -0.99
CA LEU A 69 -8.43 -5.51 0.32
C LEU A 69 -7.58 -6.33 1.30
N ILE A 70 -6.50 -5.74 1.82
CA ILE A 70 -5.53 -6.43 2.69
C ILE A 70 -5.63 -6.00 4.16
N GLY A 71 -6.37 -4.94 4.48
CA GLY A 71 -6.51 -4.52 5.86
C GLY A 71 -7.44 -3.35 6.12
N PHE A 72 -7.81 -3.22 7.39
CA PHE A 72 -8.56 -2.11 7.97
C PHE A 72 -7.67 -1.41 8.98
N LEU A 73 -7.17 -0.23 8.64
CA LEU A 73 -6.32 0.55 9.52
C LEU A 73 -7.19 1.42 10.43
N THR A 74 -6.88 1.38 11.72
CA THR A 74 -7.64 2.09 12.76
C THR A 74 -7.51 3.60 12.58
N MET A 75 -8.62 4.29 12.78
CA MET A 75 -8.63 5.76 12.81
C MET A 75 -8.88 6.21 14.25
N PRO A 76 -7.83 6.60 14.99
CA PRO A 76 -7.98 6.94 16.40
C PRO A 76 -8.84 8.21 16.51
N LYS A 77 -9.77 8.18 17.47
CA LYS A 77 -10.61 9.33 17.81
C LYS A 77 -10.02 10.05 19.02
N THR A 78 -10.22 11.36 19.07
CA THR A 78 -9.85 12.19 20.22
C THR A 78 -10.97 13.17 20.51
N MET A 79 -10.92 13.82 21.68
CA MET A 79 -11.81 14.93 22.00
C MET A 79 -11.54 16.11 21.07
N LYS A 80 -12.59 16.88 20.74
CA LYS A 80 -12.51 17.97 19.76
C LYS A 80 -11.40 18.97 20.07
N GLU A 81 -11.14 19.22 21.34
CA GLU A 81 -10.09 20.12 21.86
C GLU A 81 -8.66 19.72 21.44
N TYR A 82 -8.42 18.44 21.20
CA TYR A 82 -7.11 17.91 20.85
C TYR A 82 -6.98 17.52 19.37
N ALA A 83 -8.04 17.66 18.58
CA ALA A 83 -8.07 17.23 17.18
C ALA A 83 -7.05 17.99 16.31
N ASP A 84 -6.90 19.29 16.52
CA ASP A 84 -5.98 20.14 15.77
C ASP A 84 -4.57 20.23 16.38
N MET A 85 -4.31 19.49 17.47
CA MET A 85 -2.97 19.45 18.03
C MET A 85 -2.01 18.71 17.09
N ASN A 86 -0.88 19.36 16.80
CA ASN A 86 0.23 18.74 16.05
C ASN A 86 0.67 17.39 16.63
N LYS A 87 0.61 17.22 17.96
CA LYS A 87 0.94 15.95 18.63
C LYS A 87 -0.02 14.82 18.19
N PHE A 88 -1.31 15.10 18.12
CA PHE A 88 -2.31 14.11 17.73
C PHE A 88 -2.20 13.76 16.23
N ARG A 89 -2.01 14.76 15.36
CA ARG A 89 -1.76 14.50 13.93
C ARG A 89 -0.50 13.67 13.71
N ARG A 90 0.58 13.93 14.44
CA ARG A 90 1.81 13.12 14.40
C ARG A 90 1.56 11.69 14.86
N PHE A 91 0.81 11.51 15.96
CA PHE A 91 0.41 10.19 16.43
C PHE A 91 -0.39 9.41 15.38
N GLN A 92 -1.34 10.05 14.71
CA GLN A 92 -2.10 9.45 13.61
C GLN A 92 -1.19 8.99 12.45
N CYS A 93 -0.27 9.85 12.01
CA CYS A 93 0.71 9.49 10.99
C CYS A 93 1.58 8.31 11.44
N GLN A 94 2.09 8.33 12.66
CA GLN A 94 2.91 7.25 13.23
C GLN A 94 2.14 5.93 13.26
N LEU A 95 0.91 5.94 13.79
CA LEU A 95 0.06 4.75 13.85
C LEU A 95 -0.19 4.16 12.46
N PHE A 96 -0.48 5.01 11.48
CA PHE A 96 -0.70 4.60 10.10
C PHE A 96 0.57 3.97 9.49
N HIS A 97 1.71 4.64 9.58
CA HIS A 97 2.97 4.14 9.01
C HIS A 97 3.53 2.91 9.74
N SER A 98 3.40 2.83 11.06
CA SER A 98 3.77 1.65 11.84
C SER A 98 2.92 0.45 11.44
N SER A 99 1.62 0.64 11.24
CA SER A 99 0.73 -0.44 10.77
C SER A 99 1.13 -0.92 9.37
N LEU A 100 1.44 0.00 8.45
CA LEU A 100 1.95 -0.37 7.12
C LEU A 100 3.28 -1.12 7.19
N SER A 101 4.20 -0.71 8.07
CA SER A 101 5.50 -1.40 8.24
C SER A 101 5.33 -2.85 8.68
N ILE A 102 4.35 -3.12 9.54
CA ILE A 102 4.01 -4.48 10.00
C ILE A 102 3.40 -5.28 8.85
N ILE A 103 2.41 -4.72 8.15
CA ILE A 103 1.74 -5.40 7.02
C ILE A 103 2.74 -5.75 5.91
N LEU A 104 3.67 -4.85 5.61
CA LEU A 104 4.68 -5.02 4.57
C LEU A 104 5.95 -5.72 5.05
N GLN A 105 5.99 -6.21 6.29
CA GLN A 105 7.17 -6.82 6.87
C GLN A 105 7.65 -8.03 6.06
N SER A 106 6.71 -8.84 5.55
CA SER A 106 7.02 -10.00 4.70
C SER A 106 7.64 -9.64 3.36
N LEU A 107 7.41 -8.42 2.84
CA LEU A 107 7.95 -7.96 1.57
C LEU A 107 9.34 -7.34 1.71
N LYS A 108 9.80 -7.02 2.93
CA LYS A 108 11.09 -6.36 3.15
C LYS A 108 12.29 -7.12 2.55
N PRO A 109 12.40 -8.45 2.68
CA PRO A 109 13.51 -9.19 2.06
C PRO A 109 13.57 -8.99 0.54
N GLY A 110 12.43 -9.13 -0.13
CA GLY A 110 12.27 -8.93 -1.58
C GLY A 110 12.42 -7.48 -2.05
N MET A 111 12.38 -6.50 -1.15
CA MET A 111 12.68 -5.08 -1.47
C MET A 111 14.17 -4.79 -1.47
N THR A 112 14.98 -5.57 -0.73
CA THR A 112 16.45 -5.40 -0.66
C THR A 112 17.18 -6.28 -1.65
N THR A 113 16.76 -7.53 -1.80
CA THR A 113 17.36 -8.50 -2.70
C THR A 113 16.26 -9.04 -3.60
N PRO A 114 16.42 -9.01 -4.93
CA PRO A 114 15.43 -9.59 -5.84
C PRO A 114 15.25 -11.09 -5.53
N GLU A 115 14.01 -11.50 -5.28
CA GLU A 115 13.67 -12.92 -5.18
C GLU A 115 13.53 -13.47 -6.60
N VAL A 116 14.46 -14.33 -6.99
CA VAL A 116 14.41 -15.09 -8.25
C VAL A 116 13.87 -16.48 -7.89
N MET A 117 12.64 -16.78 -8.31
CA MET A 117 12.04 -18.12 -8.19
C MET A 117 12.52 -19.07 -9.28
#